data_AF-W6YK48-F1
#
_entry.id   AF-W6YK48-F1
#
_cell.length_a   1.000
_cell.length_b   1.000
_cell.length_c   1.000
_cell.angle_alpha   90.00
_cell.angle_beta   90.00
_cell.angle_gamma   90.00
#
_symmetry.space_group_name_H-M   'P 1'
#
loop_
_entity.id
_entity.type
_entity.pdbx_description
1 polymer ?
#
loop_
_entity_poly.entity_id
_entity_poly.type
_entity_poly.pdbx_seq_one_letter_code
_entity_poly.pdbx_strand_id
1 'polypeptide(L)'
;MPDARTRVHVASPTAMPLIPATDLQAEAKNTEILAQEDGDNDSDTCSEFETQKTRKQIRREKNEQKKRKQAINLAAAISSLDIVQTQIPHATSVGPDYLFPPPQPPSQSRKEKRKEKKQRHDSALPTPTDTDVESTAQQTSHNPPKQTHHLPTLPQSLMAKPAAQTAYPLLVASIGNPGPSFANTLHSAGHIVTSYLSQAKNYTPFQKGLSGLVSRPQATHLAFSLTGFRRVPSDRDIYEDWTFWQSASLMNVSGNGVKRAYNEWLRDIRRTAGDNALQGRLVVVHDELESALGKVTIRDGATSAKGHNGIKSCQQQLGGVKWWRVGVGIGRPESRDPNVVSKYVLGKMTAFQRDQVEKSAVSVFKALEDISAGKK
;
A
#
# COMPACT_ATOMS: atom_id res chain seq x y z
N MET A 1 71.33 5.35 -26.70
CA MET A 1 72.34 6.42 -26.56
C MET A 1 72.55 7.06 -27.91
N PRO A 2 72.80 8.38 -28.02
CA PRO A 2 72.77 9.44 -27.00
C PRO A 2 71.93 10.66 -27.52
N ASP A 3 71.78 11.85 -26.94
CA ASP A 3 71.98 12.58 -25.67
C ASP A 3 71.21 13.93 -25.91
N ALA A 4 70.80 14.80 -24.99
CA ALA A 4 71.37 15.19 -23.72
C ALA A 4 70.32 15.88 -22.81
N ARG A 5 70.41 15.53 -21.53
CA ARG A 5 70.25 16.33 -20.28
C ARG A 5 69.77 17.79 -20.38
N THR A 6 68.93 18.21 -19.42
CA THR A 6 69.29 19.14 -18.32
C THR A 6 68.20 19.18 -17.23
N ARG A 7 68.62 19.26 -15.96
CA ARG A 7 67.84 19.32 -14.73
C ARG A 7 68.32 20.53 -13.90
N VAL A 8 67.41 21.09 -13.09
CA VAL A 8 67.59 21.88 -11.84
C VAL A 8 67.67 23.42 -11.91
N HIS A 9 66.70 24.10 -11.28
CA HIS A 9 66.81 25.08 -10.16
C HIS A 9 65.38 25.57 -9.81
N VAL A 10 64.73 25.16 -8.70
CA VAL A 10 64.78 25.65 -7.30
C VAL A 10 64.52 27.16 -7.14
N ALA A 11 63.30 27.51 -6.69
CA ALA A 11 63.02 28.69 -5.87
C ALA A 11 61.69 28.54 -5.07
N SER A 12 61.79 28.77 -3.77
CA SER A 12 60.77 29.13 -2.76
C SER A 12 61.43 30.25 -1.92
N PRO A 13 60.80 30.91 -0.92
CA PRO A 13 59.39 31.17 -0.59
C PRO A 13 59.11 32.67 -0.23
N THR A 14 57.84 33.06 -0.08
CA THR A 14 57.43 34.28 0.68
C THR A 14 56.05 33.98 1.33
N ALA A 15 55.97 33.50 2.57
CA ALA A 15 55.98 34.20 3.87
C ALA A 15 54.69 34.97 4.22
N MET A 16 53.97 34.43 5.21
CA MET A 16 52.88 35.07 5.98
C MET A 16 53.42 35.94 7.11
N PRO A 17 52.56 36.74 7.78
CA PRO A 17 52.71 36.99 9.22
C PRO A 17 51.53 36.45 10.05
N LEU A 18 51.93 35.85 11.18
CA LEU A 18 51.15 35.39 12.32
C LEU A 18 50.78 36.55 13.27
N ILE A 19 49.67 36.41 14.01
CA ILE A 19 49.41 37.13 15.28
C ILE A 19 48.86 36.10 16.29
N PRO A 20 49.23 36.14 17.59
CA PRO A 20 49.39 34.96 18.44
C PRO A 20 48.23 34.67 19.39
N ALA A 21 48.29 33.47 19.99
CA ALA A 21 47.48 33.02 21.11
C ALA A 21 48.13 33.36 22.46
N THR A 22 47.31 33.64 23.48
CA THR A 22 47.62 33.37 24.89
C THR A 22 46.33 33.08 25.65
N ASP A 23 46.51 32.41 26.77
CA ASP A 23 45.67 31.37 27.36
C ASP A 23 45.17 31.80 28.76
N LEU A 24 44.33 30.96 29.37
CA LEU A 24 44.12 30.77 30.82
C LEU A 24 43.13 31.66 31.63
N GLN A 25 42.04 30.99 32.06
CA GLN A 25 41.57 30.74 33.45
C GLN A 25 41.39 31.87 34.49
N ALA A 26 40.43 31.60 35.41
CA ALA A 26 40.07 32.30 36.67
C ALA A 26 39.13 33.51 36.49
N GLU A 27 38.13 33.81 37.31
CA GLU A 27 37.60 33.35 38.61
C GLU A 27 36.16 33.93 38.69
N ALA A 28 35.13 33.16 39.05
CA ALA A 28 34.55 33.12 40.39
C ALA A 28 34.47 34.46 41.17
N LYS A 29 33.22 34.83 41.49
CA LYS A 29 32.72 35.56 42.68
C LYS A 29 32.64 37.09 42.70
N ASN A 30 31.45 37.48 43.18
CA ASN A 30 31.09 38.62 44.03
C ASN A 30 31.14 40.02 43.43
N THR A 31 29.97 40.67 43.37
CA THR A 31 29.58 41.58 44.48
C THR A 31 28.06 41.81 44.49
N GLU A 32 27.48 41.63 45.67
CA GLU A 32 26.19 42.16 46.09
C GLU A 32 26.24 43.70 46.25
N ILE A 33 25.06 44.25 46.56
CA ILE A 33 24.75 45.51 47.26
C ILE A 33 24.50 46.74 46.35
N LEU A 34 23.24 47.09 46.12
CA LEU A 34 22.51 48.04 46.99
C LEU A 34 21.00 48.05 46.69
N ALA A 35 20.21 48.00 47.76
CA ALA A 35 18.76 48.23 47.79
C ALA A 35 18.47 49.73 48.03
N GLN A 36 17.17 50.08 47.93
CA GLN A 36 16.47 51.37 48.14
C GLN A 36 16.23 52.18 46.85
N GLU A 37 15.06 52.75 46.56
CA GLU A 37 13.69 52.75 47.12
C GLU A 37 12.79 53.40 46.04
N ASP A 38 11.50 53.04 46.05
CA ASP A 38 10.32 53.77 45.56
C ASP A 38 10.09 54.07 44.05
N GLY A 39 8.93 53.62 43.56
CA GLY A 39 8.28 54.14 42.36
C GLY A 39 7.29 53.18 41.68
N ASP A 40 6.03 53.21 42.12
CA ASP A 40 4.88 52.60 41.43
C ASP A 40 4.80 52.99 39.95
N ASN A 41 4.68 52.01 39.03
CA ASN A 41 3.74 52.09 37.91
C ASN A 41 3.63 50.79 37.09
N ASP A 42 2.38 50.46 36.77
CA ASP A 42 1.89 49.29 36.05
C ASP A 42 2.57 49.01 34.70
N SER A 43 2.97 47.74 34.44
CA SER A 43 3.01 47.17 33.07
C SER A 43 3.19 45.64 33.00
N ASP A 44 2.48 44.87 33.82
CA ASP A 44 2.41 43.41 33.64
C ASP A 44 1.32 43.01 32.62
N THR A 45 1.61 43.15 31.32
CA THR A 45 0.82 42.47 30.26
C THR A 45 1.56 42.20 28.94
N CYS A 46 2.89 42.33 28.88
CA CYS A 46 3.63 42.16 27.61
C CYS A 46 4.63 40.97 27.54
N SER A 47 4.82 40.17 28.59
CA SER A 47 5.86 39.11 28.60
C SER A 47 5.34 37.67 28.34
N GLU A 48 4.04 37.42 28.41
CA GLU A 48 3.46 36.08 28.18
C GLU A 48 3.12 35.77 26.71
N PHE A 49 2.88 36.79 25.89
CA PHE A 49 2.47 36.61 24.48
C PHE A 49 3.63 36.26 23.54
N GLU A 50 4.83 36.80 23.79
CA GLU A 50 6.03 36.48 23.01
C GLU A 50 6.58 35.09 23.34
N THR A 51 6.59 34.71 24.63
CA THR A 51 7.06 33.39 25.06
C THR A 51 6.16 32.24 24.58
N GLN A 52 4.85 32.46 24.43
CA GLN A 52 3.93 31.47 23.86
C GLN A 52 4.10 31.24 22.35
N LYS A 53 4.36 32.30 21.57
CA LYS A 53 4.62 32.18 20.11
C LYS A 53 5.88 31.34 19.85
N THR A 54 6.93 31.57 20.63
CA THR A 54 8.21 30.85 20.53
C THR A 54 8.08 29.38 20.90
N ARG A 55 7.33 29.03 21.97
CA ARG A 55 7.07 27.64 22.37
C ARG A 55 6.28 26.85 21.32
N LYS A 56 5.27 27.48 20.70
CA LYS A 56 4.46 26.85 19.64
C LYS A 56 5.29 26.57 18.39
N GLN A 57 6.21 27.48 18.05
CA GLN A 57 7.11 27.35 16.91
C GLN A 57 8.16 26.25 17.14
N ILE A 58 8.80 26.22 18.31
CA ILE A 58 9.72 25.15 18.72
C ILE A 58 9.02 23.78 18.71
N ARG A 59 7.75 23.69 19.14
CA ARG A 59 6.99 22.44 19.12
C ARG A 59 6.65 21.98 17.70
N ARG A 60 6.41 22.91 16.78
CA ARG A 60 6.21 22.60 15.34
C ARG A 60 7.51 22.09 14.72
N GLU A 61 8.64 22.76 14.96
CA GLU A 61 9.94 22.35 14.44
C GLU A 61 10.37 20.98 15.00
N LYS A 62 10.20 20.74 16.30
CA LYS A 62 10.45 19.41 16.90
C LYS A 62 9.57 18.32 16.28
N ASN A 63 8.30 18.62 16.00
CA ASN A 63 7.41 17.67 15.32
C ASN A 63 7.81 17.42 13.87
N GLU A 64 8.26 18.44 13.14
CA GLU A 64 8.78 18.28 11.77
C GLU A 64 10.10 17.52 11.74
N GLN A 65 11.02 17.80 12.67
CA GLN A 65 12.25 17.02 12.82
C GLN A 65 11.97 15.56 13.17
N LYS A 66 10.99 15.30 14.05
CA LYS A 66 10.57 13.93 14.37
C LYS A 66 10.02 13.22 13.14
N LYS A 67 9.17 13.88 12.35
CA LYS A 67 8.64 13.35 11.08
C LYS A 67 9.74 13.07 10.06
N ARG A 68 10.71 13.98 9.91
CA ARG A 68 11.87 13.79 9.03
C ARG A 68 12.71 12.59 9.46
N LYS A 69 13.03 12.46 10.76
CA LYS A 69 13.77 11.31 11.29
C LYS A 69 13.01 9.99 11.09
N GLN A 70 11.70 9.98 11.29
CA GLN A 70 10.87 8.82 11.04
C GLN A 70 10.85 8.43 9.54
N ALA A 71 10.73 9.41 8.64
CA ALA A 71 10.78 9.18 7.20
C ALA A 71 12.14 8.59 6.76
N ILE A 72 13.25 9.11 7.32
CA ILE A 72 14.60 8.57 7.06
C ILE A 72 14.73 7.14 7.58
N ASN A 73 14.27 6.86 8.81
CA ASN A 73 14.33 5.51 9.37
C ASN A 73 13.44 4.53 8.58
N LEU A 74 12.30 4.97 8.05
CA LEU A 74 11.49 4.15 7.16
C LEU A 74 12.18 3.93 5.81
N ALA A 75 12.72 4.98 5.19
CA ALA A 75 13.45 4.84 3.93
C ALA A 75 14.64 3.87 4.09
N ALA A 76 15.34 3.93 5.21
CA ALA A 76 16.37 2.97 5.59
C ALA A 76 15.79 1.57 5.81
N ALA A 77 14.63 1.44 6.48
CA ALA A 77 13.97 0.14 6.67
C ALA A 77 13.50 -0.49 5.34
N ILE A 78 12.91 0.31 4.44
CA ILE A 78 12.51 -0.10 3.09
C ILE A 78 13.77 -0.50 2.29
N SER A 79 14.80 0.34 2.28
CA SER A 79 16.05 0.03 1.58
C SER A 79 16.76 -1.22 2.15
N SER A 80 16.68 -1.46 3.46
CA SER A 80 17.22 -2.68 4.07
C SER A 80 16.41 -3.93 3.74
N LEU A 81 15.13 -3.80 3.41
CA LEU A 81 14.32 -4.91 2.87
C LEU A 81 14.76 -5.23 1.43
N ASP A 82 15.01 -4.21 0.60
CA ASP A 82 15.48 -4.38 -0.78
C ASP A 82 16.89 -5.05 -0.87
N ILE A 83 17.79 -4.76 0.08
CA ILE A 83 19.17 -5.32 0.09
C ILE A 83 19.19 -6.82 0.41
N VAL A 84 18.23 -7.35 1.18
CA VAL A 84 18.18 -8.79 1.50
C VAL A 84 17.73 -9.61 0.29
N GLN A 85 17.04 -9.01 -0.67
CA GLN A 85 16.44 -9.71 -1.81
C GLN A 85 17.38 -9.84 -3.03
N THR A 86 18.50 -9.10 -3.05
CA THR A 86 19.47 -9.10 -4.16
C THR A 86 20.61 -10.12 -4.02
N GLN A 87 20.63 -10.93 -2.96
CA GLN A 87 21.59 -12.03 -2.80
C GLN A 87 20.93 -13.41 -2.95
N ILE A 88 20.70 -13.83 -4.19
CA ILE A 88 20.50 -15.25 -4.53
C ILE A 88 21.57 -15.64 -5.56
N PRO A 89 22.60 -16.42 -5.19
CA PRO A 89 23.46 -17.03 -6.18
C PRO A 89 22.75 -18.23 -6.83
N HIS A 90 22.81 -18.30 -8.16
CA HIS A 90 22.48 -19.48 -8.96
C HIS A 90 23.21 -20.72 -8.41
N ALA A 91 22.45 -21.77 -8.08
CA ALA A 91 23.00 -23.08 -7.79
C ALA A 91 22.29 -24.17 -8.60
N THR A 92 23.13 -24.94 -9.27
CA THR A 92 22.90 -25.98 -10.27
C THR A 92 22.29 -27.25 -9.65
N SER A 93 21.54 -27.98 -10.47
CA SER A 93 20.88 -29.25 -10.17
C SER A 93 21.84 -30.38 -9.78
N VAL A 94 21.57 -31.10 -8.68
CA VAL A 94 21.67 -32.58 -8.57
C VAL A 94 20.80 -33.05 -7.37
N GLY A 95 19.97 -34.08 -7.55
CA GLY A 95 19.30 -34.83 -6.47
C GLY A 95 20.27 -35.80 -5.76
N PRO A 96 19.89 -36.45 -4.63
CA PRO A 96 18.91 -37.54 -4.72
C PRO A 96 17.95 -37.69 -3.52
N ASP A 97 17.07 -38.67 -3.71
CA ASP A 97 15.95 -39.16 -2.91
C ASP A 97 16.18 -39.35 -1.40
N TYR A 98 15.21 -38.92 -0.59
CA TYR A 98 14.83 -39.63 0.63
C TYR A 98 13.31 -39.56 0.90
N LEU A 99 12.75 -40.76 1.04
CA LEU A 99 11.39 -41.14 1.44
C LEU A 99 10.88 -40.40 2.69
N PHE A 100 9.71 -39.75 2.58
CA PHE A 100 8.76 -39.60 3.70
C PHE A 100 7.32 -39.79 3.18
N PRO A 101 6.46 -40.56 3.89
CA PRO A 101 5.09 -40.84 3.44
C PRO A 101 4.15 -39.64 3.67
N PRO A 102 3.08 -39.51 2.88
CA PRO A 102 2.19 -38.34 2.91
C PRO A 102 1.29 -38.30 4.16
N PRO A 103 0.87 -37.09 4.59
CA PRO A 103 0.01 -36.92 5.77
C PRO A 103 -1.42 -37.39 5.52
N GLN A 104 -2.02 -38.04 6.53
CA GLN A 104 -3.41 -38.52 6.49
C GLN A 104 -4.44 -37.38 6.59
N PRO A 105 -5.63 -37.52 5.97
CA PRO A 105 -6.68 -36.51 6.01
C PRO A 105 -7.41 -36.46 7.36
N PRO A 106 -7.96 -35.29 7.75
CA PRO A 106 -8.57 -35.09 9.07
C PRO A 106 -9.87 -35.88 9.25
N SER A 107 -10.06 -36.40 10.46
CA SER A 107 -11.25 -37.17 10.89
C SER A 107 -12.52 -36.31 10.93
N GLN A 108 -13.56 -36.74 10.22
CA GLN A 108 -14.89 -36.10 10.23
C GLN A 108 -15.57 -36.19 11.60
N SER A 109 -16.25 -35.10 12.01
CA SER A 109 -16.94 -35.02 13.30
C SER A 109 -18.24 -35.82 13.32
N ARG A 110 -18.65 -36.30 14.51
CA ARG A 110 -19.84 -37.13 14.78
C ARG A 110 -21.20 -36.52 14.32
N LYS A 111 -21.22 -35.28 13.81
CA LYS A 111 -22.43 -34.60 13.33
C LYS A 111 -22.75 -34.86 11.84
N GLU A 112 -21.77 -35.24 11.03
CA GLU A 112 -21.97 -35.60 9.60
C GLU A 112 -22.46 -37.04 9.42
N LYS A 113 -22.03 -37.99 10.28
CA LYS A 113 -22.49 -39.39 10.26
C LYS A 113 -23.98 -39.61 10.56
N ARG A 114 -24.72 -38.60 11.03
CA ARG A 114 -26.17 -38.69 11.32
C ARG A 114 -27.08 -38.18 10.20
N LYS A 115 -26.55 -37.50 9.17
CA LYS A 115 -27.37 -36.98 8.05
C LYS A 115 -27.42 -37.94 6.86
N GLU A 116 -26.34 -38.68 6.58
CA GLU A 116 -26.31 -39.70 5.51
C GLU A 116 -27.14 -40.95 5.82
N LYS A 117 -27.43 -41.25 7.09
CA LYS A 117 -28.26 -42.40 7.47
C LYS A 117 -29.77 -42.16 7.31
N LYS A 118 -30.20 -40.97 6.88
CA LYS A 118 -31.63 -40.60 6.70
C LYS A 118 -32.07 -40.43 5.23
N GLN A 119 -31.21 -40.76 4.27
CA GLN A 119 -31.53 -40.73 2.82
C GLN A 119 -31.38 -42.09 2.12
N ARG A 120 -31.36 -43.19 2.88
CA ARG A 120 -31.26 -44.56 2.33
C ARG A 120 -32.42 -45.49 2.70
N HIS A 121 -33.58 -44.93 3.04
CA HIS A 121 -34.82 -45.69 3.18
C HIS A 121 -35.96 -44.88 2.56
N ASP A 122 -36.15 -45.06 1.26
CA ASP A 122 -37.45 -45.10 0.59
C ASP A 122 -37.21 -45.46 -0.87
N SER A 123 -37.73 -46.61 -1.29
CA SER A 123 -38.02 -47.08 -2.67
C SER A 123 -37.67 -48.56 -2.85
N ALA A 124 -38.48 -49.45 -2.28
CA ALA A 124 -38.69 -50.79 -2.82
C ALA A 124 -39.97 -51.38 -2.22
N LEU A 125 -40.91 -51.85 -3.07
CA LEU A 125 -41.66 -53.13 -3.00
C LEU A 125 -42.89 -53.14 -3.98
N PRO A 126 -43.51 -54.30 -4.31
CA PRO A 126 -43.72 -54.77 -5.71
C PRO A 126 -45.19 -55.02 -6.17
N THR A 127 -45.34 -55.56 -7.39
CA THR A 127 -46.51 -56.05 -8.23
C THR A 127 -47.33 -57.23 -7.62
N PRO A 128 -48.42 -57.83 -8.24
CA PRO A 128 -49.24 -57.53 -9.45
C PRO A 128 -50.80 -57.75 -9.30
N THR A 129 -51.61 -57.57 -10.37
CA THR A 129 -52.64 -58.50 -10.96
C THR A 129 -53.55 -57.79 -12.01
N ASP A 130 -54.00 -58.58 -13.00
CA ASP A 130 -54.72 -58.39 -14.29
C ASP A 130 -56.00 -57.51 -14.35
N THR A 131 -56.29 -56.89 -15.51
CA THR A 131 -57.36 -57.27 -16.48
C THR A 131 -57.47 -56.31 -17.70
N ASP A 132 -57.36 -56.91 -18.89
CA ASP A 132 -58.05 -56.75 -20.19
C ASP A 132 -58.55 -55.42 -20.83
N VAL A 133 -58.54 -55.52 -22.18
CA VAL A 133 -59.35 -54.96 -23.28
C VAL A 133 -58.93 -53.70 -24.08
N GLU A 134 -58.81 -53.94 -25.40
CA GLU A 134 -59.27 -53.16 -26.58
C GLU A 134 -58.37 -52.05 -27.23
N SER A 135 -57.81 -52.44 -28.39
CA SER A 135 -57.77 -51.81 -29.73
C SER A 135 -57.82 -50.27 -29.91
N THR A 136 -56.86 -49.71 -30.69
CA THR A 136 -57.03 -49.32 -32.12
C THR A 136 -55.79 -48.61 -32.67
N ALA A 137 -55.52 -48.86 -33.96
CA ALA A 137 -54.37 -48.51 -34.78
C ALA A 137 -54.21 -47.01 -35.14
N GLN A 138 -52.99 -46.60 -35.53
CA GLN A 138 -52.66 -46.21 -36.91
C GLN A 138 -51.16 -45.90 -37.12
N GLN A 139 -50.68 -46.29 -38.31
CA GLN A 139 -49.29 -46.25 -38.82
C GLN A 139 -48.89 -44.89 -39.42
N THR A 140 -47.57 -44.66 -39.53
CA THR A 140 -46.78 -44.17 -40.70
C THR A 140 -45.51 -43.47 -40.18
N SER A 141 -44.35 -43.38 -40.83
CA SER A 141 -43.61 -44.14 -41.86
C SER A 141 -42.18 -43.54 -41.92
N HIS A 142 -41.19 -44.29 -42.46
CA HIS A 142 -39.97 -43.84 -43.17
C HIS A 142 -38.60 -43.65 -42.45
N ASN A 143 -37.76 -44.69 -42.64
CA ASN A 143 -36.33 -44.81 -43.03
C ASN A 143 -35.17 -43.93 -42.47
N PRO A 144 -33.94 -44.51 -42.35
CA PRO A 144 -32.82 -43.94 -41.59
C PRO A 144 -31.74 -43.26 -42.46
N PRO A 145 -30.89 -42.37 -41.92
CA PRO A 145 -29.66 -41.98 -42.59
C PRO A 145 -28.40 -42.61 -41.99
N LYS A 146 -27.42 -42.70 -42.89
CA LYS A 146 -26.17 -43.46 -42.85
C LYS A 146 -25.12 -42.84 -41.93
N GLN A 147 -24.33 -43.71 -41.30
CA GLN A 147 -23.10 -43.39 -40.60
C GLN A 147 -22.07 -42.82 -41.59
N THR A 148 -21.48 -41.68 -41.26
CA THR A 148 -20.26 -41.17 -41.88
C THR A 148 -19.24 -40.92 -40.76
N HIS A 149 -18.06 -41.52 -40.90
CA HIS A 149 -16.95 -41.34 -39.99
C HIS A 149 -16.32 -39.97 -40.22
N HIS A 150 -16.25 -39.14 -39.17
CA HIS A 150 -15.47 -37.90 -39.16
C HIS A 150 -14.33 -38.10 -38.17
N LEU A 151 -13.09 -37.93 -38.64
CA LEU A 151 -11.92 -37.89 -37.76
C LEU A 151 -12.08 -36.73 -36.74
N PRO A 152 -11.68 -36.90 -35.48
CA PRO A 152 -11.72 -35.81 -34.52
C PRO A 152 -10.65 -34.77 -34.86
N THR A 153 -11.09 -33.63 -35.39
CA THR A 153 -10.30 -32.41 -35.46
C THR A 153 -9.94 -31.97 -34.05
N LEU A 154 -8.64 -31.91 -33.74
CA LEU A 154 -8.10 -31.34 -32.51
C LEU A 154 -8.66 -29.91 -32.31
N PRO A 155 -9.27 -29.58 -31.16
CA PRO A 155 -9.61 -28.21 -30.87
C PRO A 155 -8.32 -27.38 -30.73
N GLN A 156 -8.14 -26.41 -31.64
CA GLN A 156 -7.23 -25.29 -31.43
C GLN A 156 -7.72 -24.48 -30.22
N SER A 157 -7.29 -24.89 -29.03
CA SER A 157 -7.25 -24.02 -27.87
C SER A 157 -6.14 -24.49 -26.93
N LEU A 158 -4.92 -24.37 -27.41
CA LEU A 158 -3.80 -24.08 -26.53
C LEU A 158 -3.52 -22.60 -26.69
N MET A 159 -4.40 -21.78 -26.10
CA MET A 159 -4.00 -20.44 -25.70
C MET A 159 -2.79 -20.64 -24.81
N ALA A 160 -1.60 -20.34 -25.34
CA ALA A 160 -0.37 -20.33 -24.58
C ALA A 160 -0.66 -19.54 -23.31
N LYS A 161 -0.54 -20.22 -22.16
CA LYS A 161 -0.63 -19.60 -20.84
C LYS A 161 0.37 -18.44 -20.89
N PRO A 162 -0.08 -17.17 -20.86
CA PRO A 162 0.86 -16.06 -20.93
C PRO A 162 1.89 -16.27 -19.82
N ALA A 163 3.17 -16.09 -20.14
CA ALA A 163 4.26 -16.21 -19.18
C ALA A 163 3.81 -15.55 -17.87
N ALA A 164 3.75 -16.34 -16.79
CA ALA A 164 3.11 -15.90 -15.57
C ALA A 164 3.84 -14.64 -15.08
N GLN A 165 3.17 -13.49 -15.20
CA GLN A 165 3.66 -12.20 -14.76
C GLN A 165 4.20 -12.35 -13.31
N THR A 166 5.50 -12.11 -13.13
CA THR A 166 6.20 -12.35 -11.85
C THR A 166 5.85 -11.29 -10.81
N ALA A 167 5.51 -10.08 -11.27
CA ALA A 167 5.04 -8.98 -10.44
C ALA A 167 3.95 -8.16 -11.15
N TYR A 168 3.02 -7.62 -10.39
CA TYR A 168 1.93 -6.80 -10.90
C TYR A 168 2.14 -5.32 -10.56
N PRO A 169 2.04 -4.40 -11.55
CA PRO A 169 1.94 -2.98 -11.26
C PRO A 169 0.73 -2.75 -10.36
N LEU A 170 0.86 -1.81 -9.42
CA LEU A 170 -0.19 -1.52 -8.45
C LEU A 170 -0.76 -0.10 -8.62
N LEU A 171 -2.08 -0.01 -8.60
CA LEU A 171 -2.78 1.21 -8.21
C LEU A 171 -3.17 1.09 -6.75
N VAL A 172 -2.50 1.87 -5.90
CA VAL A 172 -2.76 1.93 -4.46
C VAL A 172 -3.67 3.12 -4.18
N ALA A 173 -4.97 2.86 -4.21
CA ALA A 173 -6.01 3.83 -3.89
C ALA A 173 -6.19 3.93 -2.38
N SER A 174 -6.42 5.14 -1.86
CA SER A 174 -6.92 5.35 -0.51
C SER A 174 -8.24 6.09 -0.54
N ILE A 175 -9.13 5.71 0.36
CA ILE A 175 -10.45 6.32 0.52
C ILE A 175 -10.52 7.07 1.85
N GLY A 176 -11.22 8.19 1.84
CA GLY A 176 -11.27 9.16 2.93
C GLY A 176 -12.12 10.35 2.51
N ASN A 177 -12.52 11.17 3.47
CA ASN A 177 -13.23 12.40 3.16
C ASN A 177 -12.25 13.50 2.74
N PRO A 178 -12.55 14.28 1.70
CA PRO A 178 -11.67 15.33 1.19
C PRO A 178 -11.73 16.57 2.07
N GLY A 179 -10.62 17.31 2.10
CA GLY A 179 -10.55 18.63 2.72
C GLY A 179 -9.87 18.67 4.10
N PRO A 180 -9.44 19.87 4.54
CA PRO A 180 -8.60 20.03 5.73
C PRO A 180 -9.31 19.59 7.03
N SER A 181 -10.64 19.70 7.08
CA SER A 181 -11.45 19.26 8.21
C SER A 181 -11.37 17.75 8.46
N PHE A 182 -11.06 16.95 7.44
CA PHE A 182 -10.96 15.49 7.57
C PHE A 182 -9.52 14.98 7.57
N ALA A 183 -8.53 15.81 7.22
CA ALA A 183 -7.14 15.38 7.06
C ALA A 183 -6.51 14.67 8.28
N ASN A 184 -7.04 14.89 9.50
CA ASN A 184 -6.57 14.25 10.73
C ASN A 184 -7.69 13.50 11.48
N THR A 185 -8.67 12.94 10.76
CA THR A 185 -9.70 12.06 11.35
C THR A 185 -9.31 10.60 11.24
N LEU A 186 -9.86 9.73 12.09
CA LEU A 186 -9.59 8.28 12.00
C LEU A 186 -9.96 7.70 10.62
N HIS A 187 -11.01 8.23 9.99
CA HIS A 187 -11.42 7.88 8.62
C HIS A 187 -10.42 8.28 7.51
N SER A 188 -9.35 8.99 7.87
CA SER A 188 -8.29 9.41 6.97
C SER A 188 -7.01 8.59 7.14
N ALA A 189 -7.06 7.48 7.91
CA ALA A 189 -5.91 6.62 8.15
C ALA A 189 -5.27 6.14 6.83
N GLY A 190 -6.08 5.73 5.85
CA GLY A 190 -5.59 5.32 4.53
C GLY A 190 -4.87 6.45 3.77
N HIS A 191 -5.41 7.68 3.82
CA HIS A 191 -4.74 8.84 3.23
C HIS A 191 -3.41 9.16 3.92
N ILE A 192 -3.36 9.10 5.25
CA ILE A 192 -2.15 9.36 6.02
C ILE A 192 -1.06 8.35 5.67
N VAL A 193 -1.39 7.06 5.67
CA VAL A 193 -0.43 6.00 5.34
C VAL A 193 0.07 6.14 3.91
N THR A 194 -0.80 6.35 2.93
CA THR A 194 -0.38 6.52 1.52
C THR A 194 0.44 7.78 1.31
N SER A 195 0.14 8.87 2.02
CA SER A 195 0.95 10.09 2.02
C SER A 195 2.33 9.86 2.61
N TYR A 196 2.42 9.09 3.69
CA TYR A 196 3.69 8.76 4.32
C TYR A 196 4.56 7.85 3.42
N LEU A 197 3.95 6.82 2.80
CA LEU A 197 4.65 5.94 1.86
C LEU A 197 5.14 6.67 0.61
N SER A 198 4.30 7.52 0.02
CA SER A 198 4.68 8.39 -1.10
C SER A 198 5.89 9.26 -0.77
N GLN A 199 5.91 9.88 0.42
CA GLN A 199 7.05 10.67 0.87
C GLN A 199 8.30 9.82 1.10
N ALA A 200 8.16 8.65 1.73
CA ALA A 200 9.29 7.74 1.99
C ALA A 200 9.92 7.20 0.70
N LYS A 201 9.13 7.04 -0.37
CA LYS A 201 9.62 6.66 -1.71
C LYS A 201 10.09 7.85 -2.55
N ASN A 202 10.16 9.07 -2.00
CA ASN A 202 10.52 10.30 -2.72
C ASN A 202 9.67 10.59 -3.96
N TYR A 203 8.40 10.22 -3.94
CA TYR A 203 7.48 10.45 -5.06
C TYR A 203 7.08 11.93 -5.16
N THR A 204 6.50 12.28 -6.31
CA THR A 204 5.91 13.62 -6.49
C THR A 204 4.80 13.86 -5.47
N PRO A 205 4.64 15.09 -4.95
CA PRO A 205 3.49 15.42 -4.12
C PRO A 205 2.16 15.08 -4.80
N PHE A 206 1.12 14.83 -4.01
CA PHE A 206 -0.21 14.52 -4.54
C PHE A 206 -0.76 15.69 -5.36
N GLN A 207 -1.06 15.44 -6.63
CA GLN A 207 -1.60 16.41 -7.59
C GLN A 207 -2.89 15.88 -8.22
N LYS A 208 -3.74 16.77 -8.74
CA LYS A 208 -4.97 16.34 -9.40
C LYS A 208 -4.67 15.44 -10.61
N GLY A 209 -5.29 14.28 -10.68
CA GLY A 209 -5.11 13.31 -11.76
C GLY A 209 -5.93 12.05 -11.53
N LEU A 210 -6.21 11.27 -12.59
CA LEU A 210 -7.00 10.04 -12.52
C LEU A 210 -8.31 10.19 -11.71
N SER A 211 -9.05 11.30 -11.88
CA SER A 211 -10.26 11.64 -11.11
C SER A 211 -10.11 11.77 -9.58
N GLY A 212 -8.88 11.93 -9.08
CA GLY A 212 -8.58 12.17 -7.67
C GLY A 212 -7.27 12.91 -7.50
N LEU A 213 -6.50 12.54 -6.47
CA LEU A 213 -5.14 13.02 -6.26
C LEU A 213 -4.15 11.88 -6.47
N VAL A 214 -3.09 12.12 -7.24
CA VAL A 214 -2.12 11.11 -7.66
C VAL A 214 -0.72 11.49 -7.24
N SER A 215 0.04 10.51 -6.78
CA SER A 215 1.48 10.61 -6.54
C SER A 215 2.18 9.44 -7.24
N ARG A 216 3.26 9.75 -7.95
CA ARG A 216 4.02 8.82 -8.82
C ARG A 216 5.53 9.03 -8.61
N PRO A 217 6.38 8.07 -9.01
CA PRO A 217 7.82 8.27 -9.02
C PRO A 217 8.22 9.48 -9.85
N GLN A 218 9.35 10.10 -9.51
CA GLN A 218 9.85 11.25 -10.23
C GLN A 218 10.07 10.89 -11.71
N ALA A 219 9.50 11.68 -12.61
CA ALA A 219 9.67 11.48 -14.05
C ALA A 219 11.10 11.80 -14.51
N THR A 220 11.81 12.62 -13.74
CA THR A 220 13.13 13.13 -14.08
C THR A 220 13.99 13.23 -12.84
N HIS A 221 15.27 12.90 -12.97
CA HIS A 221 16.29 13.20 -11.96
C HIS A 221 17.22 14.28 -12.49
N LEU A 222 17.97 14.92 -11.58
CA LEU A 222 18.95 15.94 -11.94
C LEU A 222 20.30 15.24 -12.18
N ALA A 223 20.78 15.24 -13.41
CA ALA A 223 22.10 14.72 -13.77
C ALA A 223 23.09 15.88 -13.93
N PHE A 224 24.34 15.65 -13.53
CA PHE A 224 25.43 16.61 -13.71
C PHE A 224 26.12 16.36 -15.05
N SER A 225 26.18 17.38 -15.91
CA SER A 225 27.01 17.40 -17.13
C SER A 225 28.07 18.49 -17.03
N LEU A 226 29.06 18.47 -17.94
CA LEU A 226 30.10 19.50 -18.04
C LEU A 226 29.53 20.93 -18.16
N THR A 227 28.29 21.05 -18.64
CA THR A 227 27.53 22.30 -18.82
C THR A 227 26.59 22.65 -17.65
N GLY A 228 26.66 21.93 -16.53
CA GLY A 228 25.84 22.13 -15.34
C GLY A 228 24.81 21.03 -15.09
N PHE A 229 23.80 21.33 -14.27
CA PHE A 229 22.76 20.37 -13.93
C PHE A 229 21.63 20.38 -14.98
N ARG A 230 21.29 19.20 -15.52
CA ARG A 230 20.17 19.02 -16.46
C ARG A 230 19.18 17.99 -15.92
N ARG A 231 17.88 18.23 -16.11
CA ARG A 231 16.84 17.23 -15.86
C ARG A 231 16.88 16.16 -16.95
N VAL A 232 17.05 14.91 -16.55
CA VAL A 232 17.07 13.75 -17.43
C VAL A 232 15.91 12.84 -17.01
N PRO A 233 15.21 12.19 -17.95
CA PRO A 233 14.19 11.19 -17.62
C PRO A 233 14.75 10.12 -16.67
N SER A 234 13.97 9.77 -15.65
CA SER A 234 14.28 8.62 -14.82
C SER A 234 13.80 7.35 -15.51
N ASP A 235 14.60 6.30 -15.46
CA ASP A 235 14.13 4.96 -15.82
C ASP A 235 13.03 4.55 -14.83
N ARG A 236 11.92 4.04 -15.34
CA ARG A 236 10.72 3.73 -14.53
C ARG A 236 10.44 2.25 -14.66
N ASP A 237 10.64 1.51 -13.57
CA ASP A 237 10.21 0.12 -13.52
C ASP A 237 8.75 0.06 -13.08
N ILE A 238 7.85 -0.23 -14.03
CA ILE A 238 6.41 -0.33 -13.78
C ILE A 238 6.03 -1.33 -12.68
N TYR A 239 6.89 -2.32 -12.38
CA TYR A 239 6.65 -3.36 -11.40
C TYR A 239 7.05 -2.95 -9.97
N GLU A 240 8.05 -2.09 -9.85
CA GLU A 240 8.52 -1.53 -8.57
C GLU A 240 7.86 -0.16 -8.27
N ASP A 241 7.48 0.57 -9.32
CA ASP A 241 6.91 1.90 -9.28
C ASP A 241 5.38 1.87 -9.20
N TRP A 242 4.86 1.70 -7.99
CA TRP A 242 3.42 1.78 -7.77
C TRP A 242 2.88 3.20 -7.97
N THR A 243 1.59 3.31 -8.32
CA THR A 243 0.89 4.60 -8.36
C THR A 243 0.04 4.76 -7.10
N PHE A 244 0.28 5.81 -6.31
CA PHE A 244 -0.61 6.15 -5.19
C PHE A 244 -1.72 7.08 -5.65
N TRP A 245 -2.93 6.82 -5.19
CA TRP A 245 -4.12 7.61 -5.47
C TRP A 245 -4.91 7.89 -4.20
N GLN A 246 -5.45 9.10 -4.05
CA GLN A 246 -6.36 9.45 -2.97
C GLN A 246 -7.69 9.95 -3.55
N SER A 247 -8.77 9.48 -2.94
CA SER A 247 -10.12 9.92 -3.29
C SER A 247 -10.30 11.42 -3.05
N ALA A 248 -10.85 12.11 -4.03
CA ALA A 248 -11.27 13.50 -3.92
C ALA A 248 -12.78 13.64 -3.66
N SER A 249 -13.50 12.53 -3.43
CA SER A 249 -14.94 12.50 -3.19
C SER A 249 -15.26 12.04 -1.77
N LEU A 250 -16.49 12.28 -1.33
CA LEU A 250 -16.95 11.82 -0.01
C LEU A 250 -16.87 10.29 0.10
N MET A 251 -16.67 9.80 1.32
CA MET A 251 -16.42 8.38 1.59
C MET A 251 -17.52 7.47 1.02
N ASN A 252 -18.79 7.84 1.15
CA ASN A 252 -19.91 7.02 0.67
C ASN A 252 -20.01 6.91 -0.87
N VAL A 253 -19.26 7.72 -1.62
CA VAL A 253 -19.28 7.76 -3.09
C VAL A 253 -17.88 7.57 -3.70
N SER A 254 -16.90 7.11 -2.91
CA SER A 254 -15.52 6.90 -3.38
C SER A 254 -15.40 5.88 -4.50
N GLY A 255 -16.29 4.88 -4.56
CA GLY A 255 -16.17 3.75 -5.48
C GLY A 255 -16.15 4.15 -6.95
N ASN A 256 -16.89 5.20 -7.34
CA ASN A 256 -16.93 5.67 -8.72
C ASN A 256 -15.58 6.27 -9.14
N GLY A 257 -14.98 7.09 -8.26
CA GLY A 257 -13.63 7.63 -8.44
C GLY A 257 -12.57 6.54 -8.51
N VAL A 258 -12.64 5.54 -7.62
CA VAL A 258 -11.71 4.40 -7.62
C VAL A 258 -11.80 3.61 -8.94
N LYS A 259 -13.02 3.31 -9.42
CA LYS A 259 -13.23 2.60 -10.69
C LYS A 259 -12.66 3.37 -11.87
N ARG A 260 -12.96 4.68 -11.95
CA ARG A 260 -12.46 5.54 -13.02
C ARG A 260 -10.93 5.62 -13.00
N ALA A 261 -10.36 5.86 -11.82
CA ALA A 261 -8.91 5.91 -11.63
C ALA A 261 -8.24 4.60 -12.08
N TYR A 262 -8.78 3.45 -11.68
CA TYR A 262 -8.25 2.15 -12.06
C TYR A 262 -8.30 1.91 -13.57
N ASN A 263 -9.43 2.20 -14.21
CA ASN A 263 -9.58 1.98 -15.65
C ASN A 263 -8.65 2.88 -16.47
N GLU A 264 -8.52 4.15 -16.07
CA GLU A 264 -7.63 5.12 -16.74
C GLU A 264 -6.16 4.74 -16.52
N TRP A 265 -5.77 4.43 -15.28
CA TRP A 265 -4.43 3.97 -14.95
C TRP A 265 -4.04 2.69 -15.69
N LEU A 266 -4.94 1.70 -15.75
CA LEU A 266 -4.68 0.43 -16.44
C LEU A 266 -4.45 0.63 -17.95
N ARG A 267 -5.20 1.57 -18.56
CA ARG A 267 -4.98 1.95 -19.97
C ARG A 267 -3.63 2.63 -20.18
N ASP A 268 -3.24 3.50 -19.24
CA ASP A 268 -1.96 4.22 -19.31
C ASP A 268 -0.77 3.26 -19.22
N ILE A 269 -0.78 2.31 -18.28
CA ILE A 269 0.32 1.36 -18.13
C ILE A 269 0.42 0.40 -19.33
N ARG A 270 -0.70 -0.04 -19.89
CA ARG A 270 -0.74 -0.89 -21.10
C ARG A 270 -0.17 -0.16 -22.31
N ARG A 271 -0.55 1.11 -22.48
CA ARG A 271 -0.01 1.96 -23.55
C ARG A 271 1.49 2.15 -23.41
N THR A 272 1.95 2.42 -22.19
CA THR A 272 3.37 2.68 -21.89
C THR A 272 4.22 1.43 -22.10
N ALA A 273 3.71 0.26 -21.69
CA ALA A 273 4.40 -1.01 -21.86
C ALA A 273 4.31 -1.57 -23.30
N GLY A 274 3.39 -1.05 -24.12
CA GLY A 274 3.10 -1.62 -25.45
C GLY A 274 2.41 -3.00 -25.39
N ASP A 275 1.93 -3.42 -24.22
CA ASP A 275 1.31 -4.72 -23.99
C ASP A 275 -0.13 -4.58 -23.48
N ASN A 276 -1.08 -5.01 -24.31
CA ASN A 276 -2.51 -5.01 -23.96
C ASN A 276 -2.90 -6.14 -23.00
N ALA A 277 -2.10 -7.20 -22.90
CA ALA A 277 -2.32 -8.32 -22.00
C ALA A 277 -1.86 -8.03 -20.56
N LEU A 278 -1.09 -6.96 -20.35
CA LEU A 278 -0.61 -6.53 -19.04
C LEU A 278 -1.78 -6.39 -18.05
N GLN A 279 -1.62 -7.04 -16.90
CA GLN A 279 -2.56 -6.95 -15.79
C GLN A 279 -1.97 -6.04 -14.70
N GLY A 280 -2.82 -5.19 -14.14
CA GLY A 280 -2.52 -4.39 -12.96
C GLY A 280 -3.44 -4.77 -11.81
N ARG A 281 -2.99 -4.60 -10.58
CA ARG A 281 -3.79 -4.89 -9.38
C ARG A 281 -4.23 -3.58 -8.71
N LEU A 282 -5.49 -3.56 -8.28
CA LEU A 282 -6.04 -2.47 -7.48
C LEU A 282 -5.97 -2.84 -5.99
N VAL A 283 -5.37 -1.97 -5.19
CA VAL A 283 -5.37 -2.07 -3.73
C VAL A 283 -6.04 -0.84 -3.14
N VAL A 284 -7.03 -1.04 -2.27
CA VAL A 284 -7.72 0.05 -1.55
C VAL A 284 -7.28 0.05 -0.09
N VAL A 285 -6.59 1.10 0.32
CA VAL A 285 -6.18 1.34 1.71
C VAL A 285 -7.27 2.14 2.43
N HIS A 286 -7.75 1.62 3.55
CA HIS A 286 -8.86 2.22 4.32
C HIS A 286 -8.66 2.04 5.82
N ASP A 287 -9.47 2.69 6.64
CA ASP A 287 -9.53 2.44 8.08
C ASP A 287 -10.32 1.16 8.41
N GLU A 288 -9.82 0.36 9.34
CA GLU A 288 -10.46 -0.87 9.81
C GLU A 288 -10.84 -0.73 11.28
N LEU A 289 -12.15 -0.59 11.51
CA LEU A 289 -12.73 -0.39 12.84
C LEU A 289 -12.51 -1.60 13.77
N GLU A 290 -12.61 -2.83 13.26
CA GLU A 290 -12.49 -4.03 14.09
C GLU A 290 -11.05 -4.39 14.47
N SER A 291 -10.06 -3.74 13.85
CA SER A 291 -8.65 -4.03 14.11
C SER A 291 -8.10 -3.04 15.13
N ALA A 292 -7.25 -3.56 16.03
CA ALA A 292 -6.53 -2.74 16.98
C ALA A 292 -5.72 -1.63 16.27
N LEU A 293 -5.56 -0.50 16.95
CA LEU A 293 -4.85 0.66 16.43
C LEU A 293 -3.47 0.27 15.83
N GLY A 294 -3.23 0.65 14.58
CA GLY A 294 -1.98 0.36 13.85
C GLY A 294 -1.86 -1.05 13.28
N LYS A 295 -2.77 -1.97 13.60
CA LYS A 295 -2.77 -3.33 13.05
C LYS A 295 -3.25 -3.31 11.60
N VAL A 296 -2.44 -3.88 10.70
CA VAL A 296 -2.78 -3.99 9.28
C VAL A 296 -3.48 -5.33 9.01
N THR A 297 -4.51 -5.29 8.17
CA THR A 297 -5.20 -6.48 7.68
C THR A 297 -5.33 -6.44 6.17
N ILE A 298 -5.19 -7.60 5.53
CA ILE A 298 -5.35 -7.75 4.08
C ILE A 298 -6.58 -8.62 3.85
N ARG A 299 -7.47 -8.19 2.94
CA ARG A 299 -8.67 -8.94 2.57
C ARG A 299 -8.96 -8.79 1.08
N ASP A 300 -9.67 -9.76 0.52
CA ASP A 300 -10.29 -9.63 -0.79
C ASP A 300 -11.34 -8.50 -0.75
N GLY A 301 -11.34 -7.64 -1.78
CA GLY A 301 -12.26 -6.52 -1.92
C GLY A 301 -13.74 -6.92 -1.89
N ALA A 302 -14.07 -8.13 -2.34
CA ALA A 302 -15.43 -8.67 -2.32
C ALA A 302 -15.91 -9.12 -0.92
N THR A 303 -15.01 -9.26 0.06
CA THR A 303 -15.37 -9.66 1.44
C THR A 303 -16.32 -8.63 2.08
N SER A 304 -17.22 -9.01 2.98
CA SER A 304 -18.17 -8.07 3.65
C SER A 304 -17.55 -6.72 4.05
N ALA A 305 -18.20 -5.60 3.71
CA ALA A 305 -17.75 -4.24 4.01
C ALA A 305 -17.75 -3.88 5.51
N LYS A 306 -18.33 -4.73 6.38
CA LYS A 306 -18.43 -4.50 7.83
C LYS A 306 -18.99 -3.11 8.22
N GLY A 307 -19.89 -2.56 7.42
CA GLY A 307 -20.48 -1.24 7.66
C GLY A 307 -19.62 -0.04 7.21
N HIS A 308 -18.46 -0.26 6.60
CA HIS A 308 -17.65 0.83 6.06
C HIS A 308 -18.25 1.36 4.75
N ASN A 309 -18.73 2.60 4.76
CA ASN A 309 -19.45 3.23 3.64
C ASN A 309 -18.61 3.28 2.35
N GLY A 310 -17.31 3.60 2.43
CA GLY A 310 -16.45 3.64 1.26
C GLY A 310 -16.14 2.28 0.65
N ILE A 311 -15.94 1.24 1.45
CA ILE A 311 -15.82 -0.13 0.95
C ILE A 311 -17.12 -0.60 0.31
N LYS A 312 -18.29 -0.29 0.92
CA LYS A 312 -19.60 -0.56 0.31
C LYS A 312 -19.72 0.11 -1.07
N SER A 313 -19.32 1.37 -1.17
CA SER A 313 -19.27 2.12 -2.43
C SER A 313 -18.36 1.46 -3.47
N CYS A 314 -17.14 1.07 -3.07
CA CYS A 314 -16.19 0.39 -3.94
C CYS A 314 -16.75 -0.94 -4.46
N GLN A 315 -17.36 -1.75 -3.60
CA GLN A 315 -17.97 -3.03 -3.98
C GLN A 315 -19.09 -2.86 -5.01
N GLN A 316 -19.95 -1.86 -4.83
CA GLN A 316 -21.04 -1.57 -5.75
C GLN A 316 -20.53 -1.15 -7.13
N GLN A 317 -19.45 -0.36 -7.19
CA GLN A 317 -18.98 0.25 -8.43
C GLN A 317 -17.96 -0.62 -9.18
N LEU A 318 -17.07 -1.32 -8.47
CA LEU A 318 -15.97 -2.11 -9.04
C LEU A 318 -16.42 -3.47 -9.60
N GLY A 319 -17.71 -3.81 -9.60
CA GLY A 319 -18.23 -5.12 -10.02
C GLY A 319 -17.48 -5.75 -11.20
N GLY A 320 -16.89 -6.92 -10.96
CA GLY A 320 -16.08 -7.67 -11.93
C GLY A 320 -14.57 -7.40 -11.90
N VAL A 321 -14.10 -6.31 -11.27
CA VAL A 321 -12.68 -6.06 -11.06
C VAL A 321 -12.22 -6.85 -9.84
N LYS A 322 -11.09 -7.55 -9.97
CA LYS A 322 -10.40 -8.16 -8.81
C LYS A 322 -9.55 -7.11 -8.12
N TRP A 323 -9.79 -6.89 -6.84
CA TRP A 323 -9.08 -5.91 -6.02
C TRP A 323 -8.90 -6.40 -4.59
N TRP A 324 -7.91 -5.83 -3.91
CA TRP A 324 -7.60 -6.10 -2.51
C TRP A 324 -7.88 -4.87 -1.68
N ARG A 325 -8.14 -5.08 -0.40
CA ARG A 325 -8.19 -3.98 0.55
C ARG A 325 -7.23 -4.21 1.70
N VAL A 326 -6.54 -3.14 2.07
CA VAL A 326 -5.60 -3.10 3.18
C VAL A 326 -6.21 -2.20 4.24
N GLY A 327 -6.68 -2.82 5.32
CA GLY A 327 -7.31 -2.14 6.44
C GLY A 327 -6.27 -1.74 7.48
N VAL A 328 -6.21 -0.45 7.79
CA VAL A 328 -5.40 0.14 8.85
C VAL A 328 -6.25 0.24 10.12
N GLY A 329 -5.89 -0.53 11.14
CA GLY A 329 -6.65 -0.60 12.37
C GLY A 329 -6.73 0.74 13.09
N ILE A 330 -7.94 1.16 13.43
CA ILE A 330 -8.20 2.39 14.21
C ILE A 330 -8.77 2.09 15.60
N GLY A 331 -9.16 0.84 15.86
CA GLY A 331 -9.90 0.44 17.04
C GLY A 331 -11.40 0.74 16.92
N ARG A 332 -12.17 0.25 17.89
CA ARG A 332 -13.63 0.40 17.95
C ARG A 332 -14.02 1.09 19.27
N PRO A 333 -15.00 2.00 19.26
CA PRO A 333 -15.58 2.51 20.50
C PRO A 333 -16.36 1.41 21.23
N GLU A 334 -16.59 1.57 22.53
CA GLU A 334 -17.32 0.59 23.35
C GLU A 334 -18.74 0.36 22.84
N SER A 335 -19.44 1.44 22.48
CA SER A 335 -20.77 1.36 21.90
C SER A 335 -20.74 0.92 20.44
N ARG A 336 -21.67 0.02 20.09
CA ARG A 336 -21.90 -0.42 18.70
C ARG A 336 -22.95 0.40 17.98
N ASP A 337 -23.50 1.43 18.61
CA ASP A 337 -24.48 2.34 17.99
C ASP A 337 -23.85 2.99 16.74
N PRO A 338 -24.49 2.90 15.56
CA PRO A 338 -24.03 3.55 14.33
C PRO A 338 -23.69 5.04 14.49
N ASN A 339 -24.44 5.77 15.31
CA ASN A 339 -24.21 7.20 15.53
C ASN A 339 -22.92 7.46 16.30
N VAL A 340 -22.61 6.62 17.30
CA VAL A 340 -21.37 6.71 18.08
C VAL A 340 -20.18 6.30 17.21
N VAL A 341 -20.32 5.24 16.41
CA VAL A 341 -19.28 4.80 15.47
C VAL A 341 -18.99 5.88 14.43
N SER A 342 -20.02 6.50 13.85
CA SER A 342 -19.86 7.59 12.88
C SER A 342 -19.11 8.78 13.49
N LYS A 343 -19.50 9.22 14.70
CA LYS A 343 -18.80 10.28 15.43
C LYS A 343 -17.36 9.90 15.76
N TYR A 344 -17.11 8.64 16.12
CA TYR A 344 -15.78 8.14 16.43
C TYR A 344 -14.86 8.21 15.20
N VAL A 345 -15.27 7.66 14.05
CA VAL A 345 -14.41 7.64 12.85
C VAL A 345 -14.14 9.04 12.28
N LEU A 346 -15.10 9.97 12.46
CA LEU A 346 -14.94 11.38 12.11
C LEU A 346 -14.20 12.19 13.19
N GLY A 347 -13.90 11.57 14.34
CA GLY A 347 -13.13 12.15 15.42
C GLY A 347 -11.67 12.40 15.01
N LYS A 348 -11.09 13.47 15.56
CA LYS A 348 -9.68 13.82 15.32
C LYS A 348 -8.77 12.81 16.03
N MET A 349 -7.73 12.36 15.33
CA MET A 349 -6.70 11.53 15.93
C MET A 349 -5.88 12.32 16.95
N THR A 350 -5.66 11.69 18.11
CA THR A 350 -4.62 12.10 19.05
C THR A 350 -3.23 11.92 18.43
N ALA A 351 -2.22 12.56 19.01
CA ALA A 351 -0.83 12.40 18.55
C ALA A 351 -0.36 10.94 18.62
N PHE A 352 -0.79 10.19 19.63
CA PHE A 352 -0.49 8.77 19.76
C PHE A 352 -1.15 7.93 18.67
N GLN A 353 -2.45 8.12 18.42
CA GLN A 353 -3.15 7.43 17.33
C GLN A 353 -2.53 7.68 15.99
N ARG A 354 -2.19 8.95 15.72
CA ARG A 354 -1.52 9.33 14.48
C ARG A 354 -0.17 8.66 14.32
N ASP A 355 0.66 8.63 15.37
CA ASP A 355 1.98 7.99 15.35
C ASP A 355 1.86 6.47 15.09
N GLN A 356 0.85 5.79 15.66
CA GLN A 356 0.57 4.37 15.38
C GLN A 356 0.11 4.13 13.94
N VAL A 357 -0.75 4.99 13.41
CA VAL A 357 -1.18 4.93 12.00
C VAL A 357 0.01 5.16 11.07
N GLU A 358 0.86 6.15 11.33
CA GLU A 358 2.08 6.40 10.53
C GLU A 358 3.05 5.20 10.59
N LYS A 359 3.25 4.59 11.76
CA LYS A 359 4.07 3.36 11.91
C LYS A 359 3.50 2.16 11.16
N SER A 360 2.18 2.06 11.02
CA SER A 360 1.54 0.98 10.26
C SER A 360 1.93 0.96 8.78
N ALA A 361 2.50 2.06 8.26
CA ALA A 361 2.98 2.16 6.89
C ALA A 361 4.00 1.06 6.53
N VAL A 362 4.85 0.62 7.45
CA VAL A 362 5.79 -0.49 7.20
C VAL A 362 5.02 -1.76 6.86
N SER A 363 4.01 -2.10 7.66
CA SER A 363 3.18 -3.28 7.44
C SER A 363 2.29 -3.16 6.20
N VAL A 364 1.82 -1.94 5.89
CA VAL A 364 1.11 -1.68 4.63
C VAL A 364 2.03 -1.85 3.43
N PHE A 365 3.27 -1.34 3.50
CA PHE A 365 4.25 -1.51 2.43
C PHE A 365 4.51 -2.99 2.14
N LYS A 366 4.78 -3.78 3.18
CA LYS A 366 4.95 -5.23 3.05
C LYS A 366 3.72 -5.92 2.44
N ALA A 367 2.51 -5.51 2.85
CA ALA A 367 1.28 -6.02 2.25
C ALA A 367 1.19 -5.70 0.74
N LEU A 368 1.63 -4.51 0.33
CA LEU A 368 1.66 -4.12 -1.07
C LEU A 368 2.70 -4.93 -1.86
N GLU A 369 3.88 -5.20 -1.30
CA GLU A 369 4.88 -6.08 -1.92
C GLU A 369 4.35 -7.50 -2.11
N ASP A 370 3.67 -8.05 -1.10
CA ASP A 370 3.09 -9.39 -1.22
C ASP A 370 2.01 -9.41 -2.33
N ILE A 371 1.18 -8.37 -2.41
CA ILE A 371 0.17 -8.24 -3.46
C ILE A 371 0.82 -8.02 -4.84
N SER A 372 1.90 -7.24 -4.95
CA SER A 372 2.60 -7.05 -6.24
C SER A 372 3.27 -8.34 -6.70
N ALA A 373 3.90 -9.10 -5.79
CA ALA A 373 4.56 -10.37 -6.07
C ALA A 373 3.59 -11.53 -6.37
N GLY A 374 2.30 -11.26 -6.45
CA GLY A 374 1.33 -12.27 -6.86
C GLY A 374 0.73 -13.09 -5.73
N LYS A 375 1.21 -12.94 -4.48
CA LYS A 375 0.72 -13.67 -3.31
C LYS A 375 -0.74 -13.29 -3.02
N LYS A 376 -1.48 -14.24 -2.45
CA LYS A 376 -2.93 -14.12 -2.19
C LYS A 376 -3.22 -13.54 -0.82
#